data_AF-A0A2M8VZR1-F1
#
_entry.id   AF-A0A2M8VZR1-F1
#
_cell.length_a   1.000
_cell.length_b   1.000
_cell.length_c   1.000
_cell.angle_alpha   90.00
_cell.angle_beta   90.00
_cell.angle_gamma   90.00
#
_symmetry.space_group_name_H-M   'P 1'
#
loop_
_entity.id
_entity.type
_entity.pdbx_description
1 polymer ?
#
loop_
_entity_poly.entity_id
_entity_poly.type
_entity_poly.pdbx_seq_one_letter_code
_entity_poly.pdbx_strand_id
1 'polypeptide(L)'
;MIRFLFLTLAMLSSPVFADLPSDLIQACQREQVKAHSNLNKSLVEKDFQPYCACVAKAVSDKLNNRQLNELKMNGWDNKSSRFKEAQQSAEKVCMVNDAKMKA
;
A
#
# COMPACT_ATOMS: atom_id res chain seq x y z
N MET A 1 23.29 50.19 17.62
CA MET A 1 22.87 49.24 18.67
C MET A 1 21.78 48.36 18.05
N ILE A 2 22.12 47.25 17.39
CA ILE A 2 22.23 45.86 17.88
C ILE A 2 20.87 45.20 18.24
N ARG A 3 20.60 44.09 17.53
CA ARG A 3 19.68 42.94 17.79
C ARG A 3 18.18 43.20 17.55
N PHE A 4 17.44 42.35 16.82
CA PHE A 4 17.47 40.89 16.82
C PHE A 4 17.20 40.30 15.42
N LEU A 5 18.09 39.40 14.97
CA LEU A 5 17.70 38.27 14.12
C LEU A 5 16.66 37.46 14.89
N PHE A 6 15.45 37.33 14.37
CA PHE A 6 14.61 36.19 14.67
C PHE A 6 14.56 35.29 13.44
N LEU A 7 15.47 34.30 13.47
CA LEU A 7 15.24 33.00 12.86
C LEU A 7 13.87 32.50 13.35
N THR A 8 12.90 32.38 12.46
CA THR A 8 11.83 31.40 12.62
C THR A 8 11.80 30.55 11.37
N LEU A 9 12.71 29.58 11.40
CA LEU A 9 12.66 28.33 10.67
C LEU A 9 11.33 27.65 10.99
N ALA A 10 10.33 27.79 10.13
CA ALA A 10 9.08 27.05 10.24
C ALA A 10 8.68 26.53 8.86
N MET A 11 8.22 25.27 8.85
CA MET A 11 7.67 24.49 7.72
C MET A 11 8.63 23.46 7.07
N LEU A 12 9.33 22.67 7.89
CA LEU A 12 9.55 21.26 7.58
C LEU A 12 8.50 20.44 8.33
N SER A 13 7.27 20.44 7.84
CA SER A 13 6.25 19.50 8.29
C SER A 13 5.42 19.04 7.11
N SER A 14 6.03 18.24 6.24
CA SER A 14 5.26 17.37 5.35
C SER A 14 5.00 16.08 6.12
N PRO A 15 3.75 15.77 6.53
CA PRO A 15 3.41 14.42 6.94
C PRO A 15 3.34 13.58 5.66
N VAL A 16 4.47 13.06 5.20
CA VAL A 16 4.56 12.21 3.99
C VAL A 16 3.90 10.82 4.22
N PHE A 17 3.36 10.56 5.41
CA PHE A 17 2.99 9.23 5.88
C PHE A 17 1.49 8.86 5.77
N ALA A 18 0.60 9.74 5.30
CA ALA A 18 -0.85 9.48 5.38
C ALA A 18 -1.41 8.54 4.29
N ASP A 19 -0.89 8.56 3.07
CA ASP A 19 -1.62 7.96 1.92
C ASP A 19 -1.10 6.60 1.45
N LEU A 20 0.05 6.14 1.95
CA LEU A 20 0.66 4.90 1.46
C LEU A 20 -0.31 3.70 1.52
N PRO A 21 -1.02 3.43 2.64
CA PRO A 21 -1.95 2.29 2.69
C PRO A 21 -3.07 2.38 1.65
N SER A 22 -3.56 3.58 1.35
CA SER A 22 -4.60 3.80 0.34
C SER A 22 -4.10 3.49 -1.06
N ASP A 23 -2.87 3.91 -1.37
CA ASP A 23 -2.22 3.61 -2.65
C ASP A 23 -2.01 2.10 -2.83
N LEU A 24 -1.60 1.40 -1.76
CA LEU A 24 -1.46 -0.07 -1.76
C LEU A 24 -2.80 -0.77 -2.03
N ILE A 25 -3.88 -0.29 -1.39
CA ILE A 25 -5.22 -0.85 -1.56
C ILE A 25 -5.67 -0.71 -3.02
N GLN A 26 -5.59 0.49 -3.58
CA GLN A 26 -6.01 0.73 -4.96
C GLN A 26 -5.20 -0.07 -5.98
N ALA A 27 -3.89 -0.16 -5.79
CA ALA A 27 -3.03 -0.93 -6.68
C ALA A 27 -3.36 -2.43 -6.62
N CYS A 28 -3.56 -2.96 -5.42
CA CYS A 28 -4.05 -4.33 -5.23
C CYS A 28 -5.40 -4.55 -5.93
N GLN A 29 -6.37 -3.64 -5.79
CA GLN A 29 -7.69 -3.80 -6.41
C GLN A 29 -7.62 -3.86 -7.93
N ARG A 30 -6.81 -2.99 -8.55
CA ARG A 30 -6.58 -3.00 -10.01
C ARG A 30 -5.94 -4.32 -10.46
N GLU A 31 -4.96 -4.83 -9.71
CA GLU A 31 -4.37 -6.15 -9.97
C GLU A 31 -5.41 -7.26 -9.87
N GLN A 32 -6.27 -7.25 -8.85
CA GLN A 32 -7.27 -8.29 -8.64
C GLN A 32 -8.37 -8.28 -9.70
N VAL A 33 -8.87 -7.12 -10.10
CA VAL A 33 -9.84 -6.99 -11.21
C VAL A 33 -9.25 -7.55 -12.50
N LYS A 34 -7.97 -7.23 -12.79
CA LYS A 34 -7.28 -7.75 -13.97
C LYS A 34 -7.05 -9.26 -13.89
N ALA A 35 -6.67 -9.78 -12.73
CA ALA A 35 -6.43 -11.22 -12.52
C ALA A 35 -7.72 -12.05 -12.65
N HIS A 36 -8.86 -11.46 -12.26
CA HIS A 36 -10.17 -12.13 -12.26
C HIS A 36 -11.08 -11.68 -13.41
N SER A 37 -10.54 -11.02 -14.43
CA SER A 37 -11.32 -10.49 -15.56
C SER A 37 -12.05 -11.57 -16.35
N ASN A 38 -11.57 -12.82 -16.26
CA ASN A 38 -12.11 -13.96 -17.01
C ASN A 38 -13.20 -14.71 -16.25
N LEU A 39 -13.58 -14.28 -15.05
CA LEU A 39 -14.69 -14.88 -14.32
C LEU A 39 -16.03 -14.45 -14.94
N ASN A 40 -16.96 -15.40 -15.08
CA ASN A 40 -18.33 -15.14 -15.56
C ASN A 40 -19.10 -14.11 -14.72
N LYS A 41 -18.63 -13.86 -13.50
CA LYS A 41 -19.10 -12.79 -12.63
C LYS A 41 -18.14 -11.60 -12.75
N SER A 42 -18.65 -10.48 -13.26
CA SER A 42 -17.88 -9.24 -13.29
C SER A 42 -17.62 -8.79 -11.84
N LEU A 43 -16.36 -8.91 -11.41
CA LEU A 43 -15.89 -8.40 -10.13
C LEU A 43 -15.31 -7.01 -10.33
N VAL A 44 -15.66 -6.07 -9.44
CA VAL A 44 -15.18 -4.69 -9.47
C VAL A 44 -14.20 -4.43 -8.32
N GLU A 45 -13.45 -3.32 -8.38
CA GLU A 45 -12.44 -2.97 -7.36
C GLU A 45 -12.97 -3.09 -5.92
N LYS A 46 -14.21 -2.63 -5.69
CA LYS A 46 -14.88 -2.67 -4.38
C LYS A 46 -15.08 -4.10 -3.84
N ASP A 47 -15.22 -5.10 -4.72
CA ASP A 47 -15.33 -6.50 -4.30
C ASP A 47 -14.06 -7.01 -3.63
N PHE A 48 -12.91 -6.44 -3.97
CA PHE A 48 -11.60 -6.80 -3.43
C PHE A 48 -11.15 -5.91 -2.27
N GLN A 49 -11.96 -4.93 -1.85
CA GLN A 49 -11.61 -4.00 -0.77
C GLN A 49 -11.21 -4.71 0.54
N PRO A 50 -11.94 -5.74 1.04
CA PRO A 50 -11.59 -6.40 2.30
C PRO A 50 -10.23 -7.11 2.21
N TYR A 51 -10.02 -7.86 1.12
CA TYR A 51 -8.75 -8.52 0.82
C TYR A 51 -7.60 -7.52 0.68
N CYS A 52 -7.75 -6.49 -0.14
CA CYS A 52 -6.69 -5.51 -0.41
C CYS A 52 -6.37 -4.64 0.81
N ALA A 53 -7.35 -4.35 1.68
CA ALA A 53 -7.10 -3.71 2.97
C ALA A 53 -6.26 -4.61 3.89
N CYS A 54 -6.55 -5.91 3.93
CA CYS A 54 -5.74 -6.87 4.67
C CYS A 54 -4.30 -6.93 4.13
N VAL A 55 -4.13 -7.03 2.81
CA VAL A 55 -2.81 -7.10 2.17
C VAL A 55 -2.01 -5.83 2.44
N ALA A 56 -2.60 -4.65 2.22
CA ALA A 56 -1.95 -3.36 2.47
C ALA A 56 -1.50 -3.20 3.92
N LYS A 57 -2.35 -3.61 4.87
CA LYS A 57 -2.00 -3.61 6.29
C LYS A 57 -0.85 -4.57 6.59
N ALA A 58 -0.94 -5.83 6.17
CA ALA A 58 0.07 -6.83 6.44
C ALA A 58 1.43 -6.49 5.79
N VAL A 59 1.42 -5.86 4.62
CA VAL A 59 2.62 -5.33 3.96
C VAL A 59 3.20 -4.17 4.75
N SER A 60 2.37 -3.21 5.18
CA SER A 60 2.81 -2.06 5.98
C SER A 60 3.43 -2.49 7.31
N ASP A 61 2.86 -3.52 7.95
CA ASP A 61 3.34 -4.06 9.22
C ASP A 61 4.68 -4.83 9.08
N LYS A 62 5.06 -5.26 7.87
CA LYS A 62 6.31 -6.00 7.58
C LYS A 62 7.46 -5.13 7.11
N LEU A 63 7.19 -3.91 6.69
CA LEU A 63 8.18 -2.99 6.12
C LEU A 63 8.53 -1.90 7.13
N ASN A 64 9.80 -1.53 7.20
CA ASN A 64 10.23 -0.37 7.97
C ASN A 64 9.97 0.93 7.19
N ASN A 65 10.04 2.08 7.89
CA ASN A 65 9.78 3.40 7.31
C ASN A 65 10.63 3.71 6.06
N ARG A 66 11.87 3.22 6.00
CA ARG A 66 12.72 3.41 4.83
C ARG A 66 12.18 2.64 3.63
N GLN A 67 11.80 1.39 3.82
CA GLN A 67 11.24 0.53 2.77
C GLN A 67 9.87 1.03 2.29
N LEU A 68 9.04 1.54 3.19
CA LEU A 68 7.77 2.18 2.86
C LEU A 68 7.97 3.44 2.02
N ASN A 69 8.98 4.26 2.34
CA ASN A 69 9.34 5.41 1.52
C ASN A 69 9.89 5.00 0.15
N GLU A 70 10.74 3.97 0.08
CA GLU A 70 11.24 3.43 -1.20
C GLU A 70 10.09 2.94 -2.08
N LEU A 71 9.09 2.29 -1.50
CA LEU A 71 7.89 1.86 -2.20
C LEU A 71 7.08 3.04 -2.72
N LYS A 72 6.91 4.10 -1.92
CA LYS A 72 6.21 5.32 -2.33
C LYS A 72 6.90 5.99 -3.52
N MET A 73 8.23 6.01 -3.53
CA MET A 73 9.03 6.64 -4.58
C MET A 73 9.07 5.81 -5.88
N ASN A 74 9.16 4.48 -5.77
CA ASN A 74 9.31 3.60 -6.92
C ASN A 74 7.96 3.13 -7.49
N GLY A 75 6.88 3.29 -6.74
CA GLY A 75 5.55 2.83 -7.10
C GLY A 75 5.35 1.34 -6.85
N TRP A 76 4.07 0.96 -6.70
CA TRP A 76 3.65 -0.42 -6.46
C TRP A 76 4.08 -1.38 -7.57
N ASP A 77 4.12 -0.91 -8.82
CA ASP A 77 4.45 -1.74 -9.97
C ASP A 77 5.94 -2.11 -10.03
N ASN A 78 6.80 -1.31 -9.38
CA ASN A 78 8.24 -1.57 -9.28
C ASN A 78 8.57 -2.35 -8.00
N LYS A 79 7.96 -3.53 -7.89
CA LYS A 79 8.09 -4.41 -6.73
C LYS A 79 9.53 -4.87 -6.56
N SER A 80 10.25 -4.27 -5.61
CA SER A 80 11.54 -4.80 -5.14
C SER A 80 11.37 -6.24 -4.64
N SER A 81 12.45 -7.04 -4.59
CA SER A 81 12.36 -8.44 -4.13
C SER A 81 11.73 -8.56 -2.74
N ARG A 82 12.13 -7.68 -1.80
CA ARG A 82 11.53 -7.58 -0.47
C ARG A 82 10.05 -7.24 -0.50
N PHE A 83 9.64 -6.37 -1.41
CA PHE A 83 8.23 -6.03 -1.54
C PHE A 83 7.41 -7.23 -2.01
N LYS A 84 7.93 -7.99 -2.99
CA LYS A 84 7.30 -9.23 -3.46
C LYS A 84 7.17 -10.26 -2.34
N GLU A 85 8.20 -10.42 -1.52
CA GLU A 85 8.16 -11.34 -0.36
C GLU A 85 7.12 -10.91 0.68
N ALA A 86 7.06 -9.62 1.01
CA ALA A 86 6.07 -9.07 1.93
C ALA A 86 4.65 -9.25 1.37
N GLN A 87 4.44 -8.97 0.08
CA GLN A 87 3.17 -9.18 -0.61
C GLN A 87 2.78 -10.66 -0.58
N GLN A 88 3.61 -11.58 -1.06
CA GLN A 88 3.30 -13.02 -1.06
C GLN A 88 2.99 -13.56 0.33
N SER A 89 3.69 -13.09 1.36
CA SER A 89 3.40 -13.44 2.74
C SER A 89 2.04 -12.88 3.20
N ALA A 90 1.71 -11.65 2.82
CA ALA A 90 0.44 -11.01 3.14
C ALA A 90 -0.74 -11.71 2.43
N GLU A 91 -0.60 -12.01 1.14
CA GLU A 91 -1.61 -12.68 0.33
C GLU A 91 -2.01 -14.03 0.94
N LYS A 92 -1.03 -14.83 1.39
CA LYS A 92 -1.30 -16.11 2.07
C LYS A 92 -2.13 -15.96 3.34
N VAL A 93 -1.85 -14.94 4.16
CA VAL A 93 -2.59 -14.70 5.41
C VAL A 93 -3.99 -14.16 5.11
N CYS A 94 -4.10 -13.28 4.12
CA CYS A 94 -5.35 -12.61 3.78
C CYS A 94 -6.31 -13.49 2.96
N MET A 95 -5.81 -14.44 2.16
CA MET A 95 -6.63 -15.42 1.42
C MET A 95 -7.47 -16.32 2.34
N VAL A 96 -6.96 -16.64 3.54
CA VAL A 96 -7.68 -17.52 4.47
C VAL A 96 -9.01 -16.90 4.89
N ASN A 97 -9.06 -15.57 4.96
CA ASN A 97 -10.17 -14.80 5.50
C ASN A 97 -11.13 -14.25 4.43
N ASP A 98 -10.80 -14.33 3.14
CA ASP A 98 -11.67 -13.81 2.07
C ASP A 98 -12.21 -14.94 1.19
N ALA A 99 -13.53 -15.18 1.27
CA ALA A 99 -14.19 -16.23 0.51
C ALA A 99 -14.26 -15.95 -1.01
N LYS A 100 -14.19 -14.68 -1.43
CA LYS A 100 -14.20 -14.31 -2.86
C LYS A 100 -12.85 -14.56 -3.53
N MET A 101 -11.78 -14.62 -2.75
CA MET A 101 -10.43 -14.94 -3.22
C MET A 101 -10.16 -16.45 -3.38
N LYS A 102 -11.10 -17.32 -3.00
CA LYS A 102 -10.97 -18.79 -3.06
C LYS A 102 -11.61 -19.41 -4.31
N ALA A 103 -12.08 -18.59 -5.25
CA ALA A 103 -12.87 -19.01 -6.41
C ALA A 103 -11.99 -19.36 -7.63
#